data_AF-L1NFJ3-F1
#
_entry.id   AF-L1NFJ3-F1
#
_cell.length_a   1.000
_cell.length_b   1.000
_cell.length_c   1.000
_cell.angle_alpha   90.00
_cell.angle_beta   90.00
_cell.angle_gamma   90.00
#
_symmetry.space_group_name_H-M   'P 1'
#
loop_
_entity.id
_entity.type
_entity.pdbx_description
1 polymer ?
#
loop_
_entity_poly.entity_id
_entity_poly.type
_entity_poly.pdbx_seq_one_letter_code
_entity_poly.pdbx_strand_id
1 'polypeptide(L)'
;MRKQLVLLMMSALCFIMAYGQGTEIIADFRATDGFGNNCYYKIIDATHRYVKLLSGEKSDQWGNPIGTASTFTTTGIGGLPGSVVHPVTGETYYVKSVTNLAGSQLRMNNLDKMTISEGIEEVDGFMWCAGKVLVLPTTLKRVSGDGFRENWGLTQVIGLENTQLESIGNEFFTQASSLTSQWKFPPTLKSIGYNALPFVPAQHQLTFPALVETINIKFIDASTTGNISPGLGNFSPTDFIKVVRSENPVPPTIDATGVWGVTNDDWRFLRITINYSPLQYTDADSIYVPIDATAAYNAKQGWNMYANKTYEEVKIGASGYATLYLANENFEVPTGYEAFVIENITKATTPGGLDKANAKKFVAGSIIPAGQAVILKGAANQTCVYQANVSGTPVT
;
A
#
# COMPACT_ATOMS: atom_id res chain seq x y z
N MET A 1 -32.57 41.39 -29.44
CA MET A 1 -31.95 40.70 -28.28
C MET A 1 -31.94 39.17 -28.41
N ARG A 2 -33.03 38.48 -28.83
CA ARG A 2 -33.05 37.00 -28.94
C ARG A 2 -32.03 36.37 -29.91
N LYS A 3 -31.74 36.99 -31.07
CA LYS A 3 -30.79 36.42 -32.06
C LYS A 3 -29.31 36.53 -31.64
N GLN A 4 -28.94 37.56 -30.88
CA GLN A 4 -27.56 37.73 -30.39
C GLN A 4 -27.24 36.79 -29.23
N LEU A 5 -28.21 36.47 -28.37
CA LEU A 5 -28.04 35.50 -27.28
C LEU A 5 -27.82 34.07 -27.80
N VAL A 6 -28.53 33.68 -28.87
CA VAL A 6 -28.37 32.36 -29.52
C VAL A 6 -27.01 32.25 -30.22
N LEU A 7 -26.55 33.32 -30.87
CA LEU A 7 -25.24 33.33 -31.53
C LEU A 7 -24.08 33.23 -30.53
N LEU A 8 -24.24 33.86 -29.35
CA LEU A 8 -23.25 33.85 -28.27
C LEU A 8 -23.23 32.50 -27.52
N MET A 9 -24.39 31.83 -27.41
CA MET A 9 -24.47 30.44 -26.94
C MET A 9 -23.89 29.45 -27.95
N MET A 10 -24.12 29.63 -29.26
CA MET A 10 -23.51 28.76 -30.28
C MET A 10 -22.00 28.95 -30.39
N SER A 11 -21.47 30.17 -30.24
CA SER A 11 -20.02 30.38 -30.21
C SER A 11 -19.40 29.80 -28.94
N ALA A 12 -20.03 29.93 -27.77
CA ALA A 12 -19.58 29.28 -26.55
C ALA A 12 -19.59 27.74 -26.65
N LEU A 13 -20.61 27.15 -27.30
CA LEU A 13 -20.67 25.72 -27.60
C LEU A 13 -19.57 25.28 -28.59
N CYS A 14 -19.27 26.09 -29.62
CA CYS A 14 -18.18 25.82 -30.54
C CYS A 14 -16.79 25.95 -29.89
N PHE A 15 -16.61 26.88 -28.94
CA PHE A 15 -15.37 26.96 -28.16
C PHE A 15 -15.22 25.76 -27.21
N ILE A 16 -16.29 25.30 -26.55
CA ILE A 16 -16.24 24.10 -25.70
C ILE A 16 -15.96 22.83 -26.52
N MET A 17 -16.44 22.75 -27.77
CA MET A 17 -16.14 21.62 -28.67
C MET A 17 -14.72 21.66 -29.28
N ALA A 18 -14.10 22.84 -29.39
CA ALA A 18 -12.74 22.99 -29.92
C ALA A 18 -11.63 22.71 -28.88
N TYR A 19 -11.91 22.87 -27.59
CA TYR A 19 -10.93 22.68 -26.51
C TYR A 19 -10.65 21.20 -26.14
N GLY A 20 -11.33 20.23 -26.76
CA GLY A 20 -11.26 18.82 -26.38
C GLY A 20 -10.75 17.84 -27.44
N GLN A 21 -10.37 18.29 -28.64
CA GLN A 21 -9.92 17.37 -29.70
C GLN A 21 -8.40 17.41 -29.86
N GLY A 22 -7.72 16.35 -29.43
CA GLY A 22 -6.33 16.09 -29.81
C GLY A 22 -6.25 15.91 -31.32
N THR A 23 -5.92 16.98 -32.04
CA THR A 23 -5.89 16.98 -33.52
C THR A 23 -4.54 16.51 -34.08
N GLU A 24 -3.47 16.65 -33.29
CA GLU A 24 -2.09 16.32 -33.66
C GLU A 24 -1.76 14.84 -33.46
N ILE A 25 -1.09 14.24 -34.45
CA ILE A 25 -0.54 12.88 -34.34
C ILE A 25 0.60 12.92 -33.33
N ILE A 26 0.50 12.12 -32.28
CA ILE A 26 1.50 12.07 -31.19
C ILE A 26 2.40 10.83 -31.26
N ALA A 27 2.04 9.85 -32.08
CA ALA A 27 2.78 8.60 -32.22
C ALA A 27 3.86 8.71 -33.30
N ASP A 28 5.04 8.16 -33.01
CA ASP A 28 6.16 8.12 -33.96
C ASP A 28 6.10 6.86 -34.84
N PHE A 29 5.63 5.75 -34.29
CA PHE A 29 5.46 4.51 -35.04
C PHE A 29 4.36 3.61 -34.46
N ARG A 30 3.95 2.62 -35.25
CA ARG A 30 3.03 1.56 -34.86
C ARG A 30 3.72 0.21 -35.04
N ALA A 31 3.58 -0.70 -34.08
CA ALA A 31 4.24 -2.00 -34.15
C ALA A 31 3.45 -3.10 -33.43
N THR A 32 3.67 -4.34 -33.85
CA THR A 32 3.15 -5.52 -33.17
C THR A 32 4.13 -6.03 -32.12
N ASP A 33 3.65 -6.29 -30.91
CA ASP A 33 4.46 -6.71 -29.77
C ASP A 33 4.40 -8.22 -29.49
N GLY A 34 5.11 -8.65 -28.43
CA GLY A 34 5.18 -10.06 -28.02
C GLY A 34 3.88 -10.66 -27.46
N PHE A 35 2.87 -9.84 -27.15
CA PHE A 35 1.53 -10.28 -26.76
C PHE A 35 0.56 -10.30 -27.96
N GLY A 36 1.03 -9.95 -29.15
CA GLY A 36 0.21 -9.81 -30.34
C GLY A 36 -0.60 -8.50 -30.37
N ASN A 37 -0.35 -7.56 -29.47
CA ASN A 37 -0.98 -6.24 -29.56
C ASN A 37 -0.35 -5.47 -30.73
N ASN A 38 -1.14 -4.65 -31.41
CA ASN A 38 -0.65 -3.78 -32.48
C ASN A 38 -0.91 -2.32 -32.10
N CYS A 39 0.08 -1.72 -31.44
CA CYS A 39 -0.05 -0.47 -30.69
C CYS A 39 0.77 0.66 -31.30
N TYR A 40 0.41 1.88 -30.93
CA TYR A 40 1.14 3.10 -31.23
C TYR A 40 2.13 3.43 -30.11
N TYR A 41 3.30 3.93 -30.51
CA TYR A 41 4.41 4.26 -29.61
C TYR A 41 4.94 5.66 -29.91
N LYS A 42 5.30 6.37 -28.84
CA LYS A 42 6.01 7.66 -28.90
C LYS A 42 7.40 7.50 -28.31
N ILE A 43 8.43 7.89 -29.04
CA ILE A 43 9.82 7.95 -28.57
C ILE A 43 9.91 9.09 -27.55
N ILE A 44 10.29 8.74 -26.33
CA ILE A 44 10.49 9.70 -25.23
C ILE A 44 11.97 9.92 -24.92
N ASP A 45 12.83 8.99 -25.36
CA ASP A 45 14.28 9.12 -25.33
C ASP A 45 14.87 8.35 -26.52
N ALA A 46 15.35 9.08 -27.52
CA ALA A 46 15.93 8.48 -28.71
C ALA A 46 17.29 7.80 -28.43
N THR A 47 18.09 8.35 -27.50
CA THR A 47 19.43 7.84 -27.17
C THR A 47 19.34 6.48 -26.50
N HIS A 48 18.42 6.32 -25.54
CA HIS A 48 18.21 5.06 -24.83
C HIS A 48 17.15 4.17 -25.47
N ARG A 49 16.52 4.63 -26.56
CA ARG A 49 15.42 3.97 -27.28
C ARG A 49 14.24 3.66 -26.36
N TYR A 50 13.85 4.64 -25.54
CA TYR A 50 12.68 4.52 -24.69
C TYR A 50 11.43 5.05 -25.37
N VAL A 51 10.33 4.33 -25.16
CA VAL A 51 9.03 4.71 -25.70
C VAL A 51 7.95 4.73 -24.62
N LYS A 52 6.91 5.53 -24.90
CA LYS A 52 5.61 5.49 -24.24
C LYS A 52 4.62 4.70 -25.11
N LEU A 53 3.92 3.74 -24.53
CA LEU A 53 2.81 3.04 -25.19
C LEU A 53 1.55 3.90 -25.15
N LEU A 54 0.91 4.06 -26.30
CA LEU A 54 -0.26 4.93 -26.49
C LEU A 54 -1.55 4.12 -26.74
N SER A 55 -2.69 4.74 -26.43
CA SER A 55 -4.03 4.20 -26.71
C SER A 55 -4.41 4.31 -28.19
N GLY A 56 -3.77 5.20 -28.95
CA GLY A 56 -3.99 5.42 -30.39
C GLY A 56 -2.97 6.39 -31.00
N GLU A 57 -3.14 6.70 -32.29
CA GLU A 57 -2.28 7.67 -33.01
C GLU A 57 -2.42 9.12 -32.50
N LYS A 58 -3.57 9.42 -31.88
CA LYS A 58 -3.92 10.68 -31.21
C LYS A 58 -4.64 10.34 -29.92
N SER A 59 -4.62 11.26 -28.95
CA SER A 59 -5.43 11.14 -27.73
C SER A 59 -6.03 12.47 -27.31
N ASP A 60 -7.19 12.43 -26.66
CA ASP A 60 -7.74 13.59 -25.94
C ASP A 60 -6.96 13.86 -24.64
N GLN A 61 -7.37 14.90 -23.90
CA GLN A 61 -6.75 15.27 -22.62
C GLN A 61 -6.92 14.23 -21.50
N TRP A 62 -7.79 13.23 -21.68
CA TRP A 62 -8.02 12.13 -20.74
C TRP A 62 -7.31 10.84 -21.17
N GLY A 63 -6.61 10.86 -22.31
CA GLY A 63 -5.88 9.71 -22.86
C GLY A 63 -6.72 8.79 -23.74
N ASN A 64 -7.98 9.13 -24.05
CA ASN A 64 -8.81 8.31 -24.94
C ASN A 64 -8.34 8.46 -26.39
N PRO A 65 -8.30 7.38 -27.17
CA PRO A 65 -7.85 7.44 -28.56
C PRO A 65 -8.81 8.25 -29.44
N ILE A 66 -8.25 9.11 -30.29
CA ILE A 66 -8.99 9.81 -31.36
C ILE A 66 -8.50 9.28 -32.70
N GLY A 67 -9.39 8.84 -33.58
CA GLY A 67 -9.00 8.25 -34.86
C GLY A 67 -8.60 6.78 -34.71
N THR A 68 -7.43 6.41 -35.23
CA THR A 68 -6.97 5.00 -35.21
C THR A 68 -6.44 4.61 -33.83
N ALA A 69 -7.12 3.66 -33.18
CA ALA A 69 -6.73 3.15 -31.88
C ALA A 69 -5.66 2.03 -31.97
N SER A 70 -4.86 1.92 -30.91
CA SER A 70 -4.08 0.72 -30.62
C SER A 70 -5.02 -0.48 -30.40
N THR A 71 -4.61 -1.66 -30.84
CA THR A 71 -5.37 -2.90 -30.64
C THR A 71 -4.66 -3.82 -29.66
N PHE A 72 -5.40 -4.39 -28.72
CA PHE A 72 -4.86 -5.22 -27.65
C PHE A 72 -5.47 -6.61 -27.64
N THR A 73 -4.73 -7.59 -27.12
CA THR A 73 -5.26 -8.90 -26.74
C THR A 73 -6.22 -8.73 -25.56
N THR A 74 -7.46 -9.19 -25.72
CA THR A 74 -8.55 -8.99 -24.73
C THR A 74 -9.12 -10.28 -24.15
N THR A 75 -8.59 -11.44 -24.55
CA THR A 75 -9.02 -12.76 -24.06
C THR A 75 -7.82 -13.66 -23.79
N GLY A 76 -7.95 -14.63 -22.88
CA GLY A 76 -6.87 -15.54 -22.52
C GLY A 76 -5.72 -14.83 -21.80
N ILE A 77 -4.49 -15.04 -22.24
CA ILE A 77 -3.29 -14.45 -21.64
C ILE A 77 -2.83 -13.27 -22.51
N GLY A 78 -2.75 -12.08 -21.91
CA GLY A 78 -2.32 -10.85 -22.57
C GLY A 78 -1.46 -9.99 -21.65
N GLY A 79 -1.12 -8.80 -22.10
CA GLY A 79 -0.26 -7.91 -21.33
C GLY A 79 0.19 -6.67 -22.07
N LEU A 80 1.03 -5.89 -21.39
CA LEU A 80 1.72 -4.73 -21.92
C LEU A 80 3.19 -5.12 -22.13
N PRO A 81 3.76 -4.87 -23.31
CA PRO A 81 5.12 -5.29 -23.64
C PRO A 81 6.17 -4.42 -22.93
N GLY A 82 7.26 -5.04 -22.48
CA GLY A 82 8.44 -4.30 -21.97
C GLY A 82 9.33 -3.78 -23.11
N SER A 83 9.16 -4.29 -24.32
CA SER A 83 9.92 -3.89 -25.51
C SER A 83 9.15 -4.17 -26.80
N VAL A 84 9.46 -3.44 -27.85
CA VAL A 84 8.90 -3.63 -29.19
C VAL A 84 9.95 -3.38 -30.27
N VAL A 85 9.82 -4.02 -31.43
CA VAL A 85 10.72 -3.81 -32.58
C VAL A 85 10.12 -2.77 -33.51
N HIS A 86 10.90 -1.73 -33.85
CA HIS A 86 10.48 -0.72 -34.80
C HIS A 86 10.35 -1.34 -36.20
N PRO A 87 9.21 -1.19 -36.90
CA PRO A 87 8.91 -1.96 -38.11
C PRO A 87 9.81 -1.59 -39.30
N VAL A 88 10.31 -0.35 -39.36
CA VAL A 88 11.18 0.12 -40.45
C VAL A 88 12.67 -0.10 -40.16
N THR A 89 13.18 0.35 -39.01
CA THR A 89 14.61 0.26 -38.68
C THR A 89 15.04 -1.12 -38.16
N GLY A 90 14.11 -1.94 -37.67
CA GLY A 90 14.41 -3.22 -37.03
C GLY A 90 15.01 -3.11 -35.62
N GLU A 91 15.12 -1.90 -35.08
CA GLU A 91 15.70 -1.66 -33.76
C GLU A 91 14.71 -1.97 -32.63
N THR A 92 15.20 -2.49 -31.52
CA THR A 92 14.41 -2.69 -30.30
C THR A 92 14.30 -1.38 -29.51
N TYR A 93 13.07 -1.02 -29.16
CA TYR A 93 12.73 0.05 -28.22
C TYR A 93 12.15 -0.56 -26.93
N TYR A 94 12.41 0.09 -25.79
CA TYR A 94 11.96 -0.35 -24.48
C TYR A 94 10.81 0.53 -23.97
N VAL A 95 9.72 -0.11 -23.56
CA VAL A 95 8.54 0.60 -23.06
C VAL A 95 8.78 1.00 -21.62
N LYS A 96 8.81 2.31 -21.37
CA LYS A 96 9.04 2.86 -20.02
C LYS A 96 7.77 3.36 -19.36
N SER A 97 6.82 3.85 -20.16
CA SER A 97 5.55 4.35 -19.64
C SER A 97 4.37 3.94 -20.52
N VAL A 98 3.19 3.88 -19.90
CA VAL A 98 1.93 3.56 -20.57
C VAL A 98 0.91 4.66 -20.28
N THR A 99 0.19 5.11 -21.31
CA THR A 99 -0.89 6.09 -21.16
C THR A 99 -2.16 5.48 -20.56
N ASN A 100 -3.12 6.31 -20.12
CA ASN A 100 -4.45 5.85 -19.73
C ASN A 100 -5.11 5.00 -20.83
N LEU A 101 -5.46 3.76 -20.47
CA LEU A 101 -6.08 2.79 -21.39
C LEU A 101 -7.58 2.60 -21.14
N ALA A 102 -8.20 3.36 -20.24
CA ALA A 102 -9.64 3.26 -19.93
C ALA A 102 -10.55 3.51 -21.15
N GLY A 103 -10.08 4.27 -22.15
CA GLY A 103 -10.77 4.48 -23.43
C GLY A 103 -10.42 3.47 -24.53
N SER A 104 -9.57 2.48 -24.24
CA SER A 104 -9.08 1.51 -25.23
C SER A 104 -9.90 0.21 -25.24
N GLN A 105 -9.54 -0.73 -26.13
CA GLN A 105 -10.12 -2.07 -26.18
C GLN A 105 -9.86 -2.91 -24.92
N LEU A 106 -8.90 -2.53 -24.07
CA LEU A 106 -8.69 -3.20 -22.79
C LEU A 106 -9.80 -2.91 -21.77
N ARG A 107 -10.61 -1.86 -21.99
CA ARG A 107 -11.76 -1.58 -21.14
C ARG A 107 -12.71 -2.77 -21.12
N MET A 108 -13.02 -3.26 -19.92
CA MET A 108 -13.94 -4.38 -19.68
C MET A 108 -13.55 -5.64 -20.48
N ASN A 109 -12.24 -5.89 -20.60
CA ASN A 109 -11.72 -7.08 -21.27
C ASN A 109 -12.10 -8.38 -20.52
N ASN A 110 -11.80 -9.53 -21.15
CA ASN A 110 -12.00 -10.86 -20.57
C ASN A 110 -10.69 -11.66 -20.52
N LEU A 111 -9.58 -11.00 -20.17
CA LEU A 111 -8.29 -11.65 -19.96
C LEU A 111 -8.33 -12.51 -18.70
N ASP A 112 -7.84 -13.74 -18.80
CA ASP A 112 -7.57 -14.58 -17.65
C ASP A 112 -6.33 -14.10 -16.90
N LYS A 113 -5.36 -13.55 -17.62
CA LYS A 113 -4.15 -12.96 -17.05
C LYS A 113 -3.68 -11.78 -17.88
N MET A 114 -3.37 -10.68 -17.19
CA MET A 114 -2.74 -9.50 -17.74
C MET A 114 -1.38 -9.28 -17.07
N THR A 115 -0.31 -9.27 -17.86
CA THR A 115 1.03 -8.98 -17.37
C THR A 115 1.48 -7.59 -17.81
N ILE A 116 1.80 -6.73 -16.85
CA ILE A 116 2.58 -5.52 -17.10
C ILE A 116 4.05 -5.95 -17.03
N SER A 117 4.75 -5.90 -18.17
CA SER A 117 6.09 -6.50 -18.27
C SER A 117 7.17 -5.70 -17.54
N GLU A 118 8.24 -6.39 -17.14
CA GLU A 118 9.47 -5.77 -16.64
C GLU A 118 10.01 -4.71 -17.61
N GLY A 119 10.62 -3.67 -17.05
CA GLY A 119 11.10 -2.51 -17.78
C GLY A 119 10.12 -1.35 -17.81
N ILE A 120 8.81 -1.60 -17.68
CA ILE A 120 7.78 -0.57 -17.51
C ILE A 120 7.91 0.03 -16.10
N GLU A 121 8.06 1.35 -16.05
CA GLU A 121 8.26 2.10 -14.80
C GLU A 121 7.02 2.90 -14.40
N GLU A 122 6.17 3.25 -15.37
CA GLU A 122 5.04 4.12 -15.13
C GLU A 122 3.79 3.68 -15.91
N VAL A 123 2.65 3.72 -15.24
CA VAL A 123 1.36 3.47 -15.86
C VAL A 123 0.40 4.56 -15.45
N ASP A 124 -0.22 5.21 -16.43
CA ASP A 124 -1.30 6.16 -16.18
C ASP A 124 -2.62 5.41 -16.29
N GLY A 125 -3.45 5.39 -15.24
CA GLY A 125 -4.84 4.93 -15.23
C GLY A 125 -5.15 3.56 -15.88
N PHE A 126 -5.49 2.58 -15.05
CA PHE A 126 -5.91 1.23 -15.44
C PHE A 126 -7.33 0.89 -14.96
N MET A 127 -8.17 1.91 -14.87
CA MET A 127 -9.58 1.74 -14.54
C MET A 127 -10.29 0.89 -15.60
N TRP A 128 -11.00 -0.15 -15.15
CA TRP A 128 -11.68 -1.14 -16.02
C TRP A 128 -10.77 -1.92 -16.98
N CYS A 129 -9.44 -1.84 -16.87
CA CYS A 129 -8.52 -2.43 -17.82
C CYS A 129 -7.79 -3.68 -17.32
N ALA A 130 -7.82 -3.99 -16.03
CA ALA A 130 -7.18 -5.19 -15.51
C ALA A 130 -7.94 -6.44 -15.96
N GLY A 131 -7.20 -7.51 -16.26
CA GLY A 131 -7.77 -8.86 -16.41
C GLY A 131 -8.11 -9.48 -15.05
N LYS A 132 -8.46 -10.77 -15.04
CA LYS A 132 -8.74 -11.51 -13.79
C LYS A 132 -7.51 -11.61 -12.88
N VAL A 133 -6.34 -11.88 -13.46
CA VAL A 133 -5.06 -11.88 -12.76
C VAL A 133 -4.20 -10.75 -13.29
N LEU A 134 -3.80 -9.82 -12.42
CA LEU A 134 -2.87 -8.73 -12.74
C LEU A 134 -1.48 -9.05 -12.20
N VAL A 135 -0.47 -9.06 -13.07
CA VAL A 135 0.93 -9.19 -12.68
C VAL A 135 1.62 -7.84 -12.83
N LEU A 136 2.17 -7.32 -11.73
CA LEU A 136 2.91 -6.07 -11.67
C LEU A 136 4.43 -6.35 -11.77
N PRO A 137 5.21 -5.52 -12.49
CA PRO A 137 6.64 -5.71 -12.62
C PRO A 137 7.39 -5.07 -11.44
N THR A 138 8.59 -5.58 -11.17
CA THR A 138 9.48 -5.03 -10.14
C THR A 138 9.99 -3.63 -10.46
N THR A 139 9.96 -3.24 -11.74
CA THR A 139 10.34 -1.91 -12.20
C THR A 139 9.28 -0.83 -12.01
N LEU A 140 8.04 -1.17 -11.62
CA LEU A 140 6.94 -0.21 -11.51
C LEU A 140 7.18 0.80 -10.37
N LYS A 141 7.35 2.07 -10.71
CA LYS A 141 7.64 3.18 -9.79
C LYS A 141 6.43 4.07 -9.55
N ARG A 142 5.54 4.20 -10.54
CA ARG A 142 4.38 5.10 -10.44
C ARG A 142 3.16 4.54 -11.14
N VAL A 143 2.02 4.65 -10.49
CA VAL A 143 0.71 4.57 -11.14
C VAL A 143 -0.04 5.87 -10.89
N SER A 144 -0.40 6.59 -11.94
CA SER A 144 -1.16 7.85 -11.86
C SER A 144 -2.64 7.65 -12.23
N GLY A 145 -3.45 8.69 -12.01
CA GLY A 145 -4.89 8.65 -12.26
C GLY A 145 -5.63 7.74 -11.28
N ASP A 146 -6.74 7.14 -11.74
CA ASP A 146 -7.57 6.21 -10.97
C ASP A 146 -6.92 4.84 -10.67
N GLY A 147 -5.58 4.70 -10.75
CA GLY A 147 -4.89 3.47 -10.40
C GLY A 147 -5.42 2.24 -11.15
N PHE A 148 -5.81 1.21 -10.41
CA PHE A 148 -6.52 0.00 -10.85
C PHE A 148 -7.98 -0.04 -10.35
N ARG A 149 -8.63 1.12 -10.28
CA ARG A 149 -10.03 1.26 -9.86
C ARG A 149 -11.01 0.46 -10.73
N GLU A 150 -12.10 0.02 -10.12
CA GLU A 150 -13.28 -0.59 -10.75
C GLU A 150 -12.98 -1.78 -11.65
N ASN A 151 -11.88 -2.48 -11.38
CA ASN A 151 -11.60 -3.75 -12.02
C ASN A 151 -12.44 -4.86 -11.36
N TRP A 152 -13.76 -4.85 -11.60
CA TRP A 152 -14.72 -5.75 -10.93
C TRP A 152 -14.42 -7.23 -11.11
N GLY A 153 -13.80 -7.62 -12.22
CA GLY A 153 -13.39 -8.99 -12.53
C GLY A 153 -12.00 -9.39 -12.01
N LEU A 154 -11.25 -8.46 -11.41
CA LEU A 154 -9.91 -8.71 -10.87
C LEU A 154 -10.02 -9.59 -9.63
N THR A 155 -9.48 -10.81 -9.71
CA THR A 155 -9.45 -11.78 -8.62
C THR A 155 -8.10 -11.84 -7.92
N GLN A 156 -7.01 -11.52 -8.64
CA GLN A 156 -5.67 -11.62 -8.09
C GLN A 156 -4.73 -10.50 -8.56
N VAL A 157 -3.96 -9.93 -7.62
CA VAL A 157 -2.81 -9.05 -7.89
C VAL A 157 -1.54 -9.78 -7.44
N ILE A 158 -0.55 -9.86 -8.34
CA ILE A 158 0.72 -10.55 -8.10
C ILE A 158 1.86 -9.53 -8.20
N GLY A 159 2.72 -9.50 -7.18
CA GLY A 159 3.99 -8.78 -7.20
C GLY A 159 3.93 -7.33 -6.72
N LEU A 160 2.83 -6.89 -6.10
CA LEU A 160 2.72 -5.54 -5.52
C LEU A 160 3.86 -5.26 -4.53
N GLU A 161 4.20 -6.26 -3.71
CA GLU A 161 5.27 -6.21 -2.71
C GLU A 161 6.67 -6.07 -3.32
N ASN A 162 6.83 -6.34 -4.62
CA ASN A 162 8.10 -6.26 -5.33
C ASN A 162 8.24 -5.00 -6.18
N THR A 163 7.20 -4.14 -6.22
CA THR A 163 7.24 -2.87 -6.95
C THR A 163 8.13 -1.83 -6.24
N GLN A 164 8.41 -0.74 -6.94
CA GLN A 164 9.08 0.45 -6.41
C GLN A 164 8.07 1.58 -6.12
N LEU A 165 6.80 1.25 -5.92
CA LEU A 165 5.77 2.25 -5.64
C LEU A 165 6.06 2.92 -4.29
N GLU A 166 6.05 4.26 -4.30
CA GLU A 166 6.10 5.06 -3.08
C GLU A 166 4.71 5.44 -2.56
N SER A 167 3.67 5.23 -3.36
CA SER A 167 2.29 5.53 -2.96
C SER A 167 1.30 4.52 -3.53
N ILE A 168 0.31 4.18 -2.71
CA ILE A 168 -0.97 3.64 -3.16
C ILE A 168 -1.94 4.81 -3.07
N GLY A 169 -2.24 5.41 -4.22
CA GLY A 169 -3.02 6.65 -4.31
C GLY A 169 -4.48 6.52 -3.87
N ASN A 170 -5.22 7.62 -4.00
CA ASN A 170 -6.67 7.59 -3.75
C ASN A 170 -7.35 6.64 -4.75
N GLU A 171 -8.30 5.88 -4.24
CA GLU A 171 -9.17 4.98 -4.98
C GLU A 171 -8.44 3.88 -5.79
N PHE A 172 -7.18 3.60 -5.44
CA PHE A 172 -6.25 2.83 -6.26
C PHE A 172 -6.73 1.43 -6.68
N PHE A 173 -7.34 0.67 -5.78
CA PHE A 173 -8.00 -0.61 -6.08
C PHE A 173 -9.49 -0.56 -5.72
N THR A 174 -10.07 0.64 -5.58
CA THR A 174 -11.48 0.83 -5.24
C THR A 174 -12.38 0.01 -6.16
N GLN A 175 -13.42 -0.62 -5.60
CA GLN A 175 -14.42 -1.40 -6.33
C GLN A 175 -13.82 -2.61 -7.10
N ALA A 176 -12.63 -3.11 -6.76
CA ALA A 176 -12.14 -4.40 -7.24
C ALA A 176 -12.83 -5.55 -6.45
N SER A 177 -14.14 -5.69 -6.65
CA SER A 177 -15.00 -6.49 -5.75
C SER A 177 -14.70 -7.98 -5.76
N SER A 178 -14.19 -8.56 -6.85
CA SER A 178 -13.89 -10.00 -6.95
C SER A 178 -12.53 -10.42 -6.36
N LEU A 179 -11.79 -9.49 -5.74
CA LEU A 179 -10.43 -9.73 -5.28
C LEU A 179 -10.39 -10.81 -4.20
N THR A 180 -9.41 -11.71 -4.29
CA THR A 180 -9.09 -12.74 -3.28
C THR A 180 -7.67 -12.57 -2.73
N SER A 181 -6.90 -11.63 -3.28
CA SER A 181 -5.52 -11.36 -2.88
C SER A 181 -5.43 -10.78 -1.49
N GLN A 182 -4.43 -11.26 -0.77
CA GLN A 182 -4.00 -10.64 0.46
C GLN A 182 -2.96 -9.55 0.17
N TRP A 183 -3.09 -8.41 0.83
CA TRP A 183 -2.19 -7.29 0.61
C TRP A 183 -0.84 -7.52 1.28
N LYS A 184 0.21 -7.34 0.48
CA LYS A 184 1.60 -7.16 0.91
C LYS A 184 2.12 -5.93 0.19
N PHE A 185 2.71 -5.02 0.95
CA PHE A 185 3.13 -3.72 0.43
C PHE A 185 4.61 -3.72 0.05
N PRO A 186 5.01 -2.91 -0.95
CA PRO A 186 6.41 -2.75 -1.27
C PRO A 186 7.15 -2.03 -0.13
N PRO A 187 8.42 -2.36 0.13
CA PRO A 187 9.20 -1.71 1.20
C PRO A 187 9.44 -0.22 0.95
N THR A 188 9.25 0.26 -0.29
CA THR A 188 9.35 1.67 -0.69
C THR A 188 8.10 2.49 -0.38
N LEU A 189 7.00 1.87 0.07
CA LEU A 189 5.72 2.53 0.27
C LEU A 189 5.80 3.60 1.35
N LYS A 190 5.38 4.84 1.02
CA LYS A 190 5.33 5.99 1.92
C LYS A 190 3.92 6.43 2.27
N SER A 191 2.95 6.28 1.35
CA SER A 191 1.58 6.77 1.57
C SER A 191 0.49 5.83 1.06
N ILE A 192 -0.63 5.79 1.80
CA ILE A 192 -1.86 5.07 1.42
C ILE A 192 -3.04 6.04 1.42
N GLY A 193 -3.68 6.20 0.26
CA GLY A 193 -4.72 7.17 0.01
C GLY A 193 -6.13 6.75 0.44
N TYR A 194 -7.07 7.68 0.24
CA TYR A 194 -8.50 7.49 0.50
C TYR A 194 -9.09 6.36 -0.33
N ASN A 195 -9.88 5.50 0.29
CA ASN A 195 -10.61 4.37 -0.31
C ASN A 195 -9.71 3.45 -1.16
N ALA A 196 -8.42 3.40 -0.88
CA ALA A 196 -7.43 2.80 -1.77
C ALA A 196 -7.55 1.28 -1.92
N LEU A 197 -7.93 0.56 -0.86
CA LEU A 197 -7.71 -0.90 -0.80
C LEU A 197 -8.95 -1.67 -0.35
N PRO A 198 -9.53 -2.56 -1.18
CA PRO A 198 -10.54 -3.52 -0.74
C PRO A 198 -9.88 -4.65 0.03
N PHE A 199 -10.49 -5.12 1.11
CA PHE A 199 -9.95 -6.23 1.91
C PHE A 199 -10.80 -7.48 1.77
N VAL A 200 -10.11 -8.63 1.77
CA VAL A 200 -10.74 -9.95 1.70
C VAL A 200 -10.94 -10.51 3.12
N PRO A 201 -11.99 -11.32 3.38
CA PRO A 201 -12.24 -11.87 4.71
C PRO A 201 -11.03 -12.62 5.28
N ALA A 202 -10.28 -13.33 4.44
CA ALA A 202 -9.12 -14.10 4.86
C ALA A 202 -7.90 -13.23 5.27
N GLN A 203 -7.91 -11.90 5.08
CA GLN A 203 -6.82 -11.04 5.52
C GLN A 203 -6.94 -10.73 7.01
N HIS A 204 -6.34 -11.56 7.85
CA HIS A 204 -6.32 -11.34 9.30
C HIS A 204 -5.12 -10.53 9.77
N GLN A 205 -4.10 -10.36 8.94
CA GLN A 205 -2.86 -9.67 9.30
C GLN A 205 -2.53 -8.57 8.28
N LEU A 206 -2.05 -7.41 8.72
CA LEU A 206 -1.58 -6.35 7.84
C LEU A 206 -0.26 -5.81 8.37
N THR A 207 0.74 -5.65 7.51
CA THR A 207 2.03 -5.04 7.89
C THR A 207 2.25 -3.77 7.08
N PHE A 208 2.39 -2.64 7.75
CA PHE A 208 2.85 -1.39 7.17
C PHE A 208 4.38 -1.36 7.16
N PRO A 209 5.02 -1.24 5.98
CA PRO A 209 6.47 -1.16 5.86
C PRO A 209 7.07 0.04 6.60
N ALA A 210 8.37 -0.05 6.90
CA ALA A 210 9.08 0.94 7.71
C ALA A 210 9.06 2.37 7.15
N LEU A 211 8.84 2.55 5.85
CA LEU A 211 8.82 3.87 5.21
C LEU A 211 7.41 4.48 5.13
N VAL A 212 6.36 3.81 5.60
CA VAL A 212 5.01 4.38 5.57
C VAL A 212 4.94 5.57 6.52
N GLU A 213 4.65 6.74 5.97
CA GLU A 213 4.60 8.03 6.69
C GLU A 213 3.17 8.56 6.82
N THR A 214 2.29 8.26 5.86
CA THR A 214 0.90 8.73 5.88
C THR A 214 -0.10 7.63 5.51
N ILE A 215 -1.22 7.58 6.23
CA ILE A 215 -2.32 6.65 5.98
C ILE A 215 -3.62 7.44 6.08
N ASN A 216 -4.44 7.39 5.02
CA ASN A 216 -5.74 8.02 5.08
C ASN A 216 -6.67 7.27 6.05
N ILE A 217 -7.44 8.00 6.84
CA ILE A 217 -8.38 7.47 7.84
C ILE A 217 -9.44 6.54 7.22
N LYS A 218 -9.75 6.70 5.92
CA LYS A 218 -10.65 5.82 5.18
C LYS A 218 -9.94 5.11 4.02
N PHE A 219 -8.71 4.64 4.23
CA PHE A 219 -7.98 3.91 3.19
C PHE A 219 -8.61 2.56 2.82
N ILE A 220 -9.37 1.96 3.74
CA ILE A 220 -10.08 0.71 3.51
C ILE A 220 -11.30 0.99 2.63
N ASP A 221 -11.32 0.36 1.46
CA ASP A 221 -12.46 0.40 0.57
C ASP A 221 -13.58 -0.51 1.06
N ALA A 222 -14.72 0.12 1.35
CA ALA A 222 -15.97 -0.54 1.73
C ALA A 222 -16.99 -0.57 0.57
N SER A 223 -16.59 -0.17 -0.64
CA SER A 223 -17.48 -0.06 -1.79
C SER A 223 -18.08 -1.42 -2.18
N THR A 224 -19.31 -1.60 -1.74
CA THR A 224 -20.27 -2.59 -2.17
C THR A 224 -20.84 -2.21 -3.53
N THR A 225 -20.13 -2.42 -4.64
CA THR A 225 -20.80 -2.32 -5.94
C THR A 225 -21.81 -3.46 -6.11
N GLY A 226 -23.05 -3.18 -5.73
CA GLY A 226 -24.24 -3.84 -6.26
C GLY A 226 -24.86 -4.98 -5.45
N ASN A 227 -24.99 -4.90 -4.12
CA ASN A 227 -25.53 -6.00 -3.29
C ASN A 227 -24.76 -7.33 -3.44
N ILE A 228 -23.57 -7.29 -4.02
CA ILE A 228 -22.71 -8.44 -4.28
C ILE A 228 -21.28 -7.98 -4.04
N SER A 229 -20.92 -7.73 -2.78
CA SER A 229 -19.58 -8.19 -2.42
C SER A 229 -19.58 -9.70 -2.62
N PRO A 230 -18.50 -10.32 -3.07
CA PRO A 230 -18.25 -11.69 -2.65
C PRO A 230 -18.17 -11.65 -1.12
N GLY A 231 -19.31 -11.93 -0.48
CA GLY A 231 -19.42 -12.06 0.96
C GLY A 231 -19.70 -10.80 1.77
N LEU A 232 -20.60 -9.88 1.39
CA LEU A 232 -21.29 -8.96 2.35
C LEU A 232 -22.78 -9.27 2.54
N GLY A 233 -23.35 -10.13 1.70
CA GLY A 233 -24.52 -10.94 2.13
C GLY A 233 -24.15 -12.01 3.16
N ASN A 234 -22.85 -12.29 3.33
CA ASN A 234 -22.25 -13.29 4.23
C ASN A 234 -20.95 -12.80 4.89
N PHE A 235 -20.75 -11.48 5.06
CA PHE A 235 -19.60 -10.99 5.82
C PHE A 235 -19.97 -11.08 7.29
N SER A 236 -19.14 -11.72 8.10
CA SER A 236 -19.05 -11.32 9.49
C SER A 236 -17.99 -10.21 9.54
N PRO A 237 -18.36 -8.95 9.87
CA PRO A 237 -17.40 -7.86 9.99
C PRO A 237 -16.33 -8.14 11.04
N THR A 238 -16.53 -9.17 11.87
CA THR A 238 -15.71 -9.52 13.02
C THR A 238 -14.44 -10.31 12.70
N ASP A 239 -14.14 -10.66 11.45
CA ASP A 239 -13.02 -11.57 11.11
C ASP A 239 -11.99 -10.98 10.13
N PHE A 240 -11.93 -9.65 9.95
CA PHE A 240 -10.89 -9.02 9.13
C PHE A 240 -9.89 -8.21 9.98
N ILE A 241 -8.64 -8.15 9.51
CA ILE A 241 -7.50 -7.40 10.09
C ILE A 241 -7.49 -7.45 11.62
N LYS A 242 -7.14 -8.62 12.16
CA LYS A 242 -6.98 -8.85 13.60
C LYS A 242 -5.65 -8.39 14.14
N VAL A 243 -4.60 -8.55 13.34
CA VAL A 243 -3.25 -8.18 13.72
C VAL A 243 -2.73 -7.15 12.75
N VAL A 244 -2.31 -6.01 13.29
CA VAL A 244 -1.60 -4.99 12.52
C VAL A 244 -0.17 -4.93 13.01
N ARG A 245 0.77 -4.78 12.10
CA ARG A 245 2.16 -4.47 12.39
C ARG A 245 2.53 -3.18 11.70
N SER A 246 3.21 -2.30 12.40
CA SER A 246 3.92 -1.18 11.79
C SER A 246 5.41 -1.38 12.00
N GLU A 247 6.19 -1.30 10.93
CA GLU A 247 7.65 -1.40 11.00
C GLU A 247 8.32 -0.03 11.17
N ASN A 248 7.56 1.06 11.10
CA ASN A 248 8.09 2.41 11.23
C ASN A 248 8.27 2.76 12.72
N PRO A 249 9.47 3.09 13.21
CA PRO A 249 9.66 3.51 14.61
C PRO A 249 8.97 4.84 14.92
N VAL A 250 8.64 5.63 13.90
CA VAL A 250 7.84 6.85 14.02
C VAL A 250 6.41 6.54 13.57
N PRO A 251 5.38 6.80 14.39
CA PRO A 251 4.01 6.49 14.02
C PRO A 251 3.57 7.28 12.77
N PRO A 252 3.07 6.58 11.72
CA PRO A 252 2.52 7.22 10.54
C PRO A 252 1.45 8.25 10.90
N THR A 253 1.38 9.34 10.14
CA THR A 253 0.32 10.32 10.29
C THR A 253 -0.97 9.77 9.71
N ILE A 254 -2.04 9.75 10.52
CA ILE A 254 -3.38 9.45 10.05
C ILE A 254 -3.98 10.76 9.54
N ASP A 255 -4.28 10.85 8.24
CA ASP A 255 -4.87 12.04 7.63
C ASP A 255 -6.33 11.80 7.23
N ALA A 256 -7.13 12.87 7.21
CA ALA A 256 -8.54 12.83 6.82
C ALA A 256 -8.81 13.56 5.48
N THR A 257 -7.77 13.67 4.64
CA THR A 257 -7.88 14.42 3.37
C THR A 257 -8.90 13.76 2.46
N GLY A 258 -9.80 14.55 1.88
CA GLY A 258 -10.85 14.06 0.99
C GLY A 258 -12.00 13.32 1.68
N VAL A 259 -12.02 13.26 3.02
CA VAL A 259 -13.06 12.54 3.76
C VAL A 259 -14.14 13.48 4.29
N TRP A 260 -15.38 13.27 3.86
CA TRP A 260 -16.55 13.98 4.40
C TRP A 260 -17.09 13.31 5.66
N GLY A 261 -17.48 14.13 6.65
CA GLY A 261 -18.22 13.67 7.83
C GLY A 261 -17.40 12.92 8.89
N VAL A 262 -16.07 13.06 8.91
CA VAL A 262 -15.29 12.65 10.09
C VAL A 262 -15.67 13.58 11.23
N THR A 263 -16.43 13.09 12.20
CA THR A 263 -16.67 13.81 13.45
C THR A 263 -15.35 13.85 14.22
N ASN A 264 -15.08 14.94 14.94
CA ASN A 264 -13.78 15.20 15.57
C ASN A 264 -13.31 14.12 16.58
N ASP A 265 -14.18 13.18 16.96
CA ASP A 265 -13.95 12.29 18.09
C ASP A 265 -13.57 10.84 17.71
N ASP A 266 -13.69 10.42 16.44
CA ASP A 266 -13.43 9.03 16.06
C ASP A 266 -12.41 8.90 14.91
N TRP A 267 -11.14 8.77 15.29
CA TRP A 267 -9.99 8.67 14.38
C TRP A 267 -9.58 7.21 14.07
N ARG A 268 -10.48 6.24 14.28
CA ARG A 268 -10.19 4.82 14.04
C ARG A 268 -10.09 4.49 12.55
N PHE A 269 -8.87 4.45 12.04
CA PHE A 269 -8.57 4.15 10.62
C PHE A 269 -8.55 2.64 10.24
N LEU A 270 -8.54 1.73 11.22
CA LEU A 270 -8.54 0.27 11.02
C LEU A 270 -9.96 -0.31 11.14
N ARG A 271 -10.98 0.53 11.01
CA ARG A 271 -12.38 0.21 11.27
C ARG A 271 -13.19 0.29 9.98
N ILE A 272 -13.93 -0.76 9.67
CA ILE A 272 -14.95 -0.74 8.62
C ILE A 272 -16.30 -0.44 9.24
N THR A 273 -17.08 0.44 8.61
CA THR A 273 -18.47 0.74 8.97
C THR A 273 -19.40 0.20 7.89
N ILE A 274 -20.39 -0.60 8.28
CA ILE A 274 -21.43 -1.10 7.37
C ILE A 274 -22.74 -0.37 7.68
N ASN A 275 -23.30 0.30 6.66
CA ASN A 275 -24.43 1.22 6.82
C ASN A 275 -25.83 0.55 6.84
N TYR A 276 -25.92 -0.78 6.77
CA TYR A 276 -27.19 -1.51 6.53
C TYR A 276 -27.65 -2.47 7.64
N SER A 277 -26.96 -2.50 8.79
CA SER A 277 -27.25 -3.34 9.98
C SER A 277 -26.91 -2.51 11.22
N PRO A 278 -27.38 -2.80 12.47
CA PRO A 278 -26.88 -2.09 13.65
C PRO A 278 -25.36 -2.02 13.58
N LEU A 279 -24.82 -0.80 13.49
CA LEU A 279 -23.45 -0.49 13.08
C LEU A 279 -22.45 -1.54 13.60
N GLN A 280 -22.09 -2.49 12.75
CA GLN A 280 -21.10 -3.51 13.09
C GLN A 280 -19.73 -2.96 12.72
N TYR A 281 -18.84 -3.05 13.69
CA TYR A 281 -17.47 -2.59 13.60
C TYR A 281 -16.56 -3.74 13.98
N THR A 282 -15.42 -3.84 13.32
CA THR A 282 -14.27 -4.51 13.90
C THR A 282 -13.15 -3.50 14.00
N ASP A 283 -12.31 -3.77 14.98
CA ASP A 283 -11.05 -3.09 15.22
C ASP A 283 -9.99 -4.18 15.30
N ALA A 284 -8.72 -3.85 15.04
CA ALA A 284 -7.63 -4.79 15.27
C ALA A 284 -7.63 -5.28 16.74
N ASP A 285 -7.25 -6.53 16.96
CA ASP A 285 -7.10 -7.14 18.28
C ASP A 285 -5.71 -6.84 18.86
N SER A 286 -4.70 -6.70 18.00
CA SER A 286 -3.33 -6.38 18.41
C SER A 286 -2.62 -5.54 17.35
N ILE A 287 -1.89 -4.52 17.81
CA ILE A 287 -1.04 -3.66 16.99
C ILE A 287 0.40 -3.80 17.47
N TYR A 288 1.26 -4.40 16.64
CA TYR A 288 2.67 -4.55 16.91
C TYR A 288 3.45 -3.35 16.36
N VAL A 289 4.22 -2.69 17.21
CA VAL A 289 5.08 -1.56 16.85
C VAL A 289 6.55 -1.91 17.13
N PRO A 290 7.51 -1.14 16.59
CA PRO A 290 8.93 -1.39 16.88
C PRO A 290 9.24 -1.19 18.37
N ILE A 291 10.34 -1.79 18.82
CA ILE A 291 10.82 -1.64 20.20
C ILE A 291 11.02 -0.16 20.55
N ASP A 292 10.60 0.24 21.75
CA ASP A 292 10.74 1.62 22.27
C ASP A 292 9.91 2.65 21.49
N ALA A 293 8.77 2.23 20.92
CA ALA A 293 7.90 3.09 20.12
C ALA A 293 6.47 3.22 20.68
N THR A 294 6.08 2.40 21.66
CA THR A 294 4.69 2.35 22.15
C THR A 294 4.18 3.70 22.64
N ALA A 295 4.99 4.47 23.37
CA ALA A 295 4.67 5.80 23.86
C ALA A 295 4.39 6.79 22.73
N ALA A 296 5.22 6.78 21.68
CA ALA A 296 5.05 7.65 20.53
C ALA A 296 3.77 7.31 19.76
N TYR A 297 3.52 6.01 19.52
CA TYR A 297 2.30 5.53 18.88
C TYR A 297 1.04 5.88 19.69
N ASN A 298 1.05 5.62 21.00
CA ASN A 298 -0.10 5.88 21.85
C ASN A 298 -0.41 7.38 22.02
N ALA A 299 0.56 8.26 21.78
CA ALA A 299 0.37 9.71 21.77
C ALA A 299 -0.11 10.28 20.42
N LYS A 300 0.03 9.53 19.31
CA LYS A 300 -0.30 10.01 17.97
C LYS A 300 -1.80 9.84 17.68
N GLN A 301 -2.42 10.88 17.12
CA GLN A 301 -3.83 10.85 16.70
C GLN A 301 -4.12 9.66 15.77
N GLY A 302 -5.25 8.99 16.00
CA GLY A 302 -5.66 7.79 15.27
C GLY A 302 -5.07 6.51 15.87
N TRP A 303 -3.76 6.50 16.15
CA TRP A 303 -3.10 5.40 16.85
C TRP A 303 -3.47 5.34 18.34
N ASN A 304 -3.66 6.50 18.97
CA ASN A 304 -4.12 6.64 20.36
C ASN A 304 -5.46 5.94 20.63
N MET A 305 -6.29 5.75 19.59
CA MET A 305 -7.55 5.01 19.68
C MET A 305 -7.37 3.51 19.97
N TYR A 306 -6.15 2.99 19.81
CA TYR A 306 -5.79 1.59 19.99
C TYR A 306 -4.74 1.38 21.10
N ALA A 307 -4.50 2.38 21.95
CA ALA A 307 -3.40 2.35 22.92
C ALA A 307 -3.41 1.13 23.86
N ASN A 308 -4.60 0.60 24.18
CA ASN A 308 -4.76 -0.61 25.01
C ASN A 308 -4.51 -1.93 24.25
N LYS A 309 -4.16 -1.85 22.96
CA LYS A 309 -3.90 -2.98 22.07
C LYS A 309 -2.53 -2.85 21.37
N THR A 310 -1.70 -1.91 21.78
CA THR A 310 -0.35 -1.74 21.27
C THR A 310 0.61 -2.66 22.03
N TYR A 311 1.44 -3.38 21.29
CA TYR A 311 2.41 -4.34 21.82
C TYR A 311 3.74 -4.20 21.07
N GLU A 312 4.81 -4.65 21.72
CA GLU A 312 6.13 -4.80 21.11
C GLU A 312 6.58 -6.25 21.16
N GLU A 313 7.55 -6.57 20.32
CA GLU A 313 8.08 -7.93 20.20
C GLU A 313 9.60 -7.95 20.15
N VAL A 314 10.17 -8.95 20.81
CA VAL A 314 11.59 -9.26 20.70
C VAL A 314 11.81 -10.75 20.52
N LYS A 315 12.68 -11.11 19.57
CA LYS A 315 13.05 -12.50 19.35
C LYS A 315 14.10 -12.93 20.38
N ILE A 316 13.81 -14.00 21.11
CA ILE A 316 14.76 -14.67 21.99
C ILE A 316 15.70 -15.53 21.13
N GLY A 317 17.01 -15.27 21.24
CA GLY A 317 18.02 -16.02 20.51
C GLY A 317 18.09 -17.50 20.92
N ALA A 318 18.85 -18.28 20.18
CA ALA A 318 19.06 -19.70 20.47
C ALA A 318 19.72 -19.95 21.84
N SER A 319 20.40 -18.94 22.40
CA SER A 319 20.98 -18.97 23.75
C SER A 319 19.94 -18.83 24.87
N GLY A 320 18.68 -18.51 24.55
CA GLY A 320 17.65 -18.19 25.54
C GLY A 320 17.66 -16.74 26.01
N TYR A 321 18.38 -15.84 25.31
CA TYR A 321 18.51 -14.44 25.69
C TYR A 321 18.21 -13.48 24.53
N ALA A 322 17.73 -12.28 24.88
CA ALA A 322 17.63 -11.11 24.02
C ALA A 322 18.09 -9.86 24.78
N THR A 323 18.43 -8.80 24.05
CA THR A 323 18.80 -7.50 24.62
C THR A 323 17.83 -6.43 24.15
N LEU A 324 17.35 -5.61 25.09
CA LEU A 324 16.46 -4.48 24.86
C LEU A 324 17.14 -3.21 25.36
N TYR A 325 16.89 -2.09 24.69
CA TYR A 325 17.29 -0.77 25.16
C TYR A 325 16.04 0.10 25.27
N LEU A 326 15.67 0.42 26.52
CA LEU A 326 14.45 1.14 26.86
C LEU A 326 14.78 2.64 26.90
N ALA A 327 14.87 3.32 25.76
CA ALA A 327 15.36 4.69 25.74
C ALA A 327 14.32 5.69 26.26
N ASN A 328 13.06 5.53 25.83
CA ASN A 328 12.00 6.52 26.01
C ASN A 328 10.85 6.03 26.89
N GLU A 329 10.71 4.72 27.08
CA GLU A 329 9.58 4.15 27.82
C GLU A 329 9.97 3.03 28.79
N ASN A 330 9.02 2.70 29.66
CA ASN A 330 9.18 1.61 30.61
C ASN A 330 8.79 0.26 29.99
N PHE A 331 9.17 -0.82 30.67
CA PHE A 331 8.95 -2.19 30.25
C PHE A 331 8.41 -3.02 31.39
N GLU A 332 7.28 -3.70 31.18
CA GLU A 332 6.81 -4.71 32.12
C GLU A 332 7.40 -6.08 31.76
N VAL A 333 8.06 -6.73 32.72
CA VAL A 333 8.63 -8.07 32.50
C VAL A 333 7.50 -9.07 32.24
N PRO A 334 7.43 -9.73 31.07
CA PRO A 334 6.31 -10.60 30.72
C PRO A 334 6.31 -11.91 31.52
N THR A 335 5.13 -12.51 31.65
CA THR A 335 4.99 -13.82 32.29
C THR A 335 5.84 -14.88 31.58
N GLY A 336 6.61 -15.66 32.35
CA GLY A 336 7.51 -16.68 31.82
C GLY A 336 8.91 -16.17 31.43
N TYR A 337 9.18 -14.88 31.63
CA TYR A 337 10.48 -14.26 31.38
C TYR A 337 11.14 -13.74 32.66
N GLU A 338 12.46 -13.65 32.62
CA GLU A 338 13.28 -12.98 33.64
C GLU A 338 14.03 -11.84 32.96
N ALA A 339 14.10 -10.67 33.59
CA ALA A 339 14.86 -9.54 33.08
C ALA A 339 16.01 -9.19 34.01
N PHE A 340 17.12 -8.75 33.43
CA PHE A 340 18.32 -8.36 34.16
C PHE A 340 18.82 -7.01 33.68
N VAL A 341 19.13 -6.11 34.61
CA VAL A 341 19.72 -4.79 34.33
C VAL A 341 21.08 -4.73 34.98
N ILE A 342 22.11 -4.29 34.25
CA ILE A 342 23.46 -4.11 34.79
C ILE A 342 23.49 -2.82 35.61
N GLU A 343 23.74 -2.92 36.91
CA GLU A 343 23.81 -1.76 37.82
C GLU A 343 25.20 -1.14 37.82
N ASN A 344 26.25 -1.97 37.81
CA ASN A 344 27.63 -1.52 37.76
C ASN A 344 28.58 -2.61 37.26
N ILE A 345 29.79 -2.19 36.87
CA ILE A 345 30.90 -3.07 36.55
C ILE A 345 31.95 -2.94 37.65
N THR A 346 32.26 -4.05 38.32
CA THR A 346 33.38 -4.15 39.25
C THR A 346 34.64 -4.51 38.47
N LYS A 347 35.63 -3.61 38.48
CA LYS A 347 36.91 -3.82 37.80
C LYS A 347 37.71 -4.94 38.45
N ALA A 348 38.40 -5.73 37.63
CA ALA A 348 39.34 -6.72 38.14
C ALA A 348 40.52 -6.04 38.85
N THR A 349 40.89 -6.55 40.03
CA THR A 349 42.02 -6.05 40.82
C THR A 349 43.33 -6.79 40.53
N THR A 350 43.27 -7.86 39.74
CA THR A 350 44.43 -8.69 39.36
C THR A 350 44.77 -8.49 37.89
N PRO A 351 46.07 -8.37 37.53
CA PRO A 351 46.50 -8.33 36.14
C PRO A 351 45.99 -9.56 35.37
N GLY A 352 45.25 -9.33 34.29
CA GLY A 352 44.62 -10.39 33.49
C GLY A 352 43.28 -10.90 34.02
N GLY A 353 42.75 -10.36 35.12
CA GLY A 353 41.41 -10.68 35.60
C GLY A 353 40.30 -10.07 34.72
N LEU A 354 39.13 -10.71 34.68
CA LEU A 354 37.94 -10.20 33.98
C LEU A 354 37.11 -9.31 34.91
N ASP A 355 36.63 -8.20 34.37
CA ASP A 355 35.64 -7.34 35.04
C ASP A 355 34.33 -8.11 35.29
N LYS A 356 33.66 -7.82 36.41
CA LYS A 356 32.40 -8.46 36.79
C LYS A 356 31.24 -7.49 36.66
N ALA A 357 30.21 -7.87 35.89
CA ALA A 357 28.96 -7.14 35.84
C ALA A 357 28.06 -7.56 37.02
N ASN A 358 27.64 -6.59 37.82
CA ASN A 358 26.60 -6.80 38.82
C ASN A 358 25.26 -6.46 38.18
N ALA A 359 24.41 -7.48 38.05
CA ALA A 359 23.09 -7.34 37.43
C ALA A 359 21.99 -7.58 38.46
N LYS A 360 20.99 -6.71 38.44
CA LYS A 360 19.77 -6.85 39.22
C LYS A 360 18.74 -7.64 38.44
N LYS A 361 18.15 -8.63 39.09
CA LYS A 361 17.09 -9.48 38.53
C LYS A 361 15.72 -8.86 38.79
N PHE A 362 14.89 -8.86 37.76
CA PHE A 362 13.49 -8.48 37.78
C PHE A 362 12.64 -9.69 37.38
N VAL A 363 11.58 -9.95 38.15
CA VAL A 363 10.63 -11.05 37.91
C VAL A 363 9.45 -10.55 37.09
N ALA A 364 8.68 -11.48 36.50
CA ALA A 364 7.45 -11.16 35.79
C ALA A 364 6.54 -10.19 36.58
N GLY A 365 5.96 -9.21 35.88
CA GLY A 365 5.15 -8.13 36.45
C GLY A 365 5.95 -6.95 37.02
N SER A 366 7.28 -7.03 37.09
CA SER A 366 8.11 -5.88 37.47
C SER A 366 8.13 -4.85 36.35
N ILE A 367 7.98 -3.57 36.68
CA ILE A 367 8.13 -2.46 35.73
C ILE A 367 9.57 -1.95 35.80
N ILE A 368 10.33 -2.10 34.72
CA ILE A 368 11.67 -1.55 34.57
C ILE A 368 11.53 -0.14 33.97
N PRO A 369 12.16 0.91 34.56
CA PRO A 369 12.05 2.27 34.04
C PRO A 369 12.74 2.42 32.68
N ALA A 370 12.47 3.53 32.01
CA ALA A 370 13.24 3.98 30.85
C ALA A 370 14.72 4.28 31.23
N GLY A 371 15.56 4.44 30.21
CA GLY A 371 17.00 4.63 30.31
C GLY A 371 17.79 3.36 30.66
N GLN A 372 17.22 2.16 30.47
CA GLN A 372 17.83 0.90 30.90
C GLN A 372 18.24 0.01 29.73
N ALA A 373 19.39 -0.65 29.87
CA ALA A 373 19.77 -1.79 29.06
C ALA A 373 19.32 -3.08 29.76
N VAL A 374 18.44 -3.84 29.11
CA VAL A 374 17.82 -5.04 29.69
C VAL A 374 18.30 -6.28 28.93
N ILE A 375 18.77 -7.27 29.69
CA ILE A 375 18.95 -8.63 29.21
C ILE A 375 17.68 -9.40 29.57
N LEU A 376 16.92 -9.80 28.57
CA LEU A 376 15.71 -10.62 28.72
C LEU A 376 16.07 -12.09 28.53
N LYS A 377 15.66 -12.93 29.47
CA LYS A 377 15.84 -14.38 29.41
C LYS A 377 14.49 -15.07 29.26
N GLY A 378 14.40 -15.98 28.30
CA GLY A 378 13.21 -16.75 28.01
C GLY A 378 13.54 -18.08 27.33
N ALA A 379 12.52 -18.79 26.87
CA ALA A 379 12.71 -20.00 26.08
C ALA A 379 13.40 -19.69 24.74
N ALA A 380 14.40 -20.49 24.38
CA ALA A 380 15.18 -20.29 23.16
C ALA A 380 14.31 -20.32 21.89
N ASN A 381 14.63 -19.44 20.94
CA ASN A 381 13.95 -19.32 19.63
C ASN A 381 12.46 -18.94 19.70
N GLN A 382 11.99 -18.38 20.82
CA GLN A 382 10.64 -17.85 20.96
C GLN A 382 10.57 -16.35 20.66
N THR A 383 9.38 -15.85 20.33
CA THR A 383 9.09 -14.42 20.30
C THR A 383 8.43 -14.02 21.60
N CYS A 384 9.02 -13.05 22.30
CA CYS A 384 8.42 -12.43 23.46
C CYS A 384 7.55 -11.26 23.00
N VAL A 385 6.25 -11.32 23.29
CA VAL A 385 5.30 -10.22 23.14
C VAL A 385 5.13 -9.54 24.49
N TYR A 386 5.15 -8.21 24.52
CA TYR A 386 5.02 -7.45 25.76
C TYR A 386 4.33 -6.11 25.55
N GLN A 387 3.82 -5.55 26.65
CA GLN A 387 3.35 -4.17 26.70
C GLN A 387 4.47 -3.27 27.23
N ALA A 388 4.63 -2.12 26.60
CA ALA A 388 5.52 -1.05 27.03
C ALA A 388 4.71 0.21 27.34
N ASN A 389 5.35 1.22 27.93
CA ASN A 389 4.69 2.45 28.38
C ASN A 389 3.47 2.17 29.28
N VAL A 390 3.63 1.21 30.21
CA VAL A 390 2.59 0.78 31.15
C VAL A 390 2.49 1.75 32.34
N SER A 391 1.29 1.87 32.90
CA SER A 391 1.08 2.61 34.15
C SER A 391 1.56 1.82 35.36
N GLY A 392 2.15 2.49 36.36
CA GLY A 392 2.59 1.87 37.60
C GLY A 392 3.88 2.50 38.12
N THR A 393 4.38 2.03 39.27
CA THR A 393 5.63 2.50 39.86
C THR A 393 6.78 1.60 39.41
N PRO A 394 7.78 2.12 38.69
CA PRO A 394 8.95 1.34 38.33
C PRO A 394 9.69 0.81 39.56
N VAL A 395 10.18 -0.41 39.45
CA VAL A 395 11.08 -1.01 40.43
C VAL A 395 12.48 -0.52 40.09
N THR A 396 13.08 0.29 40.97
CA THR A 396 14.47 0.75 40.84
C THR A 396 15.40 -0.20 41.56
#